data_AF-A0A0F9ARP3-F1
#
_entry.id   AF-A0A0F9ARP3-F1
#
_cell.length_a   1.000
_cell.length_b   1.000
_cell.length_c   1.000
_cell.angle_alpha   90.00
_cell.angle_beta   90.00
_cell.angle_gamma   90.00
#
_symmetry.space_group_name_H-M   'P 1'
#
loop_
_entity.id
_entity.type
_entity.pdbx_description
1 polymer ?
#
loop_
_entity_poly.entity_id
_entity_poly.type
_entity_poly.pdbx_seq_one_letter_code
_entity_poly.pdbx_strand_id
1 'polypeptide(L)' 'MFATIKLARWDRESIDVRVWQGALSIEKAKTITGKDFTLLNLPFYLVYRIENELNKLPF' A
#
# COMPACT_ATOMS: atom_id res chain seq x y z
N MET A 1 -16.89 -4.30 2.07
CA MET A 1 -16.41 -3.19 2.93
C MET A 1 -14.93 -3.00 2.62
N PHE A 2 -14.54 -1.87 2.01
CA PHE A 2 -13.14 -1.55 1.73
C PHE A 2 -12.68 -0.54 2.78
N ALA A 3 -11.75 -0.91 3.65
CA ALA A 3 -11.15 0.01 4.60
C ALA A 3 -9.79 0.47 4.04
N THR A 4 -9.72 1.70 3.56
CA THR A 4 -8.43 2.32 3.21
C THR A 4 -7.79 2.81 4.52
N ILE A 5 -6.77 2.11 5.00
CA ILE A 5 -5.98 2.59 6.14
C ILE A 5 -4.83 3.41 5.57
N LYS A 6 -4.87 4.73 5.72
CA LYS A 6 -3.79 5.63 5.28
C LYS A 6 -2.65 5.56 6.30
N LEU A 7 -1.86 4.49 6.26
CA LEU A 7 -0.68 4.31 7.12
C LEU A 7 0.52 5.03 6.47
N ALA A 8 1.01 6.05 7.17
CA ALA A 8 2.33 6.66 7.05
C ALA A 8 2.84 6.98 5.62
N ARG A 9 2.89 8.27 5.30
CA ARG A 9 3.63 8.79 4.14
C ARG A 9 5.13 8.72 4.44
N TRP A 10 5.82 7.69 3.97
CA TRP A 10 7.29 7.61 4.04
C TRP A 10 7.90 8.59 3.03
N ASP A 11 8.90 9.37 3.43
CA ASP A 11 9.34 10.58 2.71
C ASP A 11 10.23 10.33 1.49
N ARG A 12 10.66 9.08 1.25
CA ARG A 12 11.52 8.74 0.10
C ARG A 12 10.77 8.33 -1.16
N GLU A 13 9.63 7.66 -1.04
CA GLU A 13 8.75 7.30 -2.16
C GLU A 13 7.29 7.25 -1.68
N SER A 14 6.36 7.81 -2.46
CA SER A 14 4.94 7.81 -2.09
C SER A 14 4.32 6.42 -2.28
N ILE A 15 4.42 5.59 -1.25
CA ILE A 15 3.65 4.36 -1.11
C ILE A 15 2.40 4.60 -0.25
N ASP A 16 1.25 4.16 -0.73
CA ASP A 16 0.02 4.04 0.05
C ASP A 16 -0.32 2.55 0.21
N VAL A 17 -0.87 2.17 1.36
CA VAL A 17 -1.29 0.79 1.65
C VAL A 17 -2.81 0.70 1.70
N ARG A 18 -3.40 -0.26 0.98
CA ARG A 18 -4.82 -0.59 1.03
C ARG A 18 -5.01 -1.97 1.62
N VAL A 19 -5.79 -2.07 2.69
CA VAL A 19 -6.25 -3.36 3.21
C VAL A 19 -7.41 -3.85 2.35
N TRP A 20 -7.29 -5.06 1.81
CA TRP A 20 -8.30 -5.60 0.89
C TRP A 20 -8.44 -7.13 0.97
N GLN A 21 -9.42 -7.65 0.25
CA GLN A 21 -9.75 -9.08 0.20
C GLN A 21 -9.09 -9.82 -0.98
N GLY A 22 -8.26 -9.14 -1.78
CA GLY A 22 -7.55 -9.71 -2.92
C GLY A 22 -6.18 -10.30 -2.57
N ALA A 23 -5.43 -10.70 -3.60
CA ALA A 23 -4.05 -11.17 -3.47
C ALA A 23 -3.09 -10.04 -3.06
N LEU A 24 -1.87 -10.35 -2.63
CA LEU A 24 -0.85 -9.30 -2.47
C LEU A 24 -0.51 -8.75 -3.86
N SER A 25 -0.66 -7.44 -4.07
CA SER A 25 -0.27 -6.78 -5.33
C SER A 25 0.32 -5.39 -5.10
N ILE A 26 1.15 -4.95 -6.05
CA ILE A 26 1.73 -3.61 -6.10
C ILE A 26 1.29 -2.98 -7.41
N GLU A 27 0.69 -1.80 -7.33
CA GLU A 27 0.13 -1.09 -8.49
C GLU A 27 0.73 0.31 -8.59
N LYS A 28 0.91 0.81 -9.81
CA LYS A 28 1.14 2.24 -10.06
C LYS A 28 -0.22 2.92 -10.21
N ALA A 29 -0.48 3.94 -9.39
CA ALA A 29 -1.74 4.63 -9.33
C ALA A 29 -1.54 6.15 -9.39
N LYS A 30 -2.61 6.87 -9.73
CA LYS A 30 -2.65 8.34 -9.75
C LYS A 30 -3.70 8.85 -8.77
N THR A 31 -3.33 9.89 -8.03
CA THR A 31 -4.28 10.67 -7.23
C THR A 31 -5.24 11.42 -8.17
N ILE A 32 -6.35 11.92 -7.62
CA ILE A 32 -7.32 12.75 -8.36
C ILE A 32 -6.65 14.02 -8.94
N THR A 33 -5.59 14.52 -8.29
CA THR A 33 -4.79 15.66 -8.75
C THR A 33 -3.66 15.26 -9.72
N GLY A 34 -3.61 14.00 -10.16
CA GLY A 34 -2.67 13.50 -11.17
C GLY A 34 -1.29 13.08 -10.67
N LYS A 35 -1.02 13.19 -9.36
CA LYS A 35 0.25 12.74 -8.76
C LYS A 35 0.35 11.21 -8.75
N ASP A 36 1.45 10.68 -9.29
CA ASP A 36 1.78 9.25 -9.27
C ASP A 36 2.17 8.76 -7.88
N PHE A 37 1.77 7.54 -7.54
CA PHE A 37 2.14 6.84 -6.31
C PHE A 37 2.11 5.32 -6.51
N THR A 38 2.76 4.59 -5.60
CA THR A 38 2.72 3.13 -5.54
C THR A 38 1.63 2.71 -4.55
N LEU A 39 0.69 1.87 -4.97
CA LEU A 39 -0.34 1.31 -4.10
C LEU A 39 0.01 -0.14 -3.76
N LEU A 40 0.23 -0.41 -2.47
CA LEU A 40 0.36 -1.77 -1.95
C LEU A 40 -1.01 -2.27 -1.52
N ASN A 41 -1.49 -3.29 -2.20
CA ASN A 41 -2.73 -3.95 -1.84
C ASN A 41 -2.44 -5.12 -0.90
N LEU A 42 -2.59 -4.86 0.39
CA LEU A 42 -2.27 -5.78 1.47
C LEU A 42 -3.50 -6.62 1.85
N PRO A 43 -3.49 -7.94 1.61
CA PRO A 43 -4.55 -8.82 2.09
C PRO A 43 -4.76 -8.66 3.60
N PHE A 44 -6.01 -8.68 4.06
CA PHE A 44 -6.32 -8.43 5.48
C PHE A 44 -5.53 -9.31 6.46
N TYR A 45 -5.29 -10.57 6.09
CA TYR A 45 -4.57 -11.55 6.90
C TYR A 45 -3.06 -11.26 6.98
N LEU A 46 -2.55 -10.24 6.29
CA LEU A 46 -1.14 -9.82 6.35
C LEU A 46 -0.91 -8.54 7.16
N VAL A 47 -1.98 -7.89 7.65
CA VAL A 47 -1.88 -6.61 8.38
C VAL A 47 -0.99 -6.73 9.63
N TYR A 48 -1.07 -7.84 10.37
CA TYR A 48 -0.27 -8.05 11.59
C TYR A 48 1.24 -8.10 11.35
N ARG A 49 1.67 -8.27 10.09
CA ARG A 49 3.08 -8.31 9.68
C ARG A 49 3.39 -7.30 8.59
N ILE A 50 2.65 -6.19 8.54
CA ILE A 50 2.80 -5.14 7.53
C ILE A 50 4.26 -4.67 7.39
N GLU A 51 4.98 -4.50 8.49
CA GLU A 51 6.41 -4.12 8.47
C GLU A 51 7.26 -5.13 7.71
N ASN A 52 7.03 -6.43 7.91
CA ASN A 52 7.73 -7.49 7.18
C ASN A 52 7.39 -7.49 5.69
N GLU A 53 6.16 -7.16 5.33
CA GLU A 53 5.77 -7.06 3.91
C GLU A 53 6.34 -5.79 3.27
N LEU A 54 6.39 -4.67 3.99
CA LEU A 54 7.01 -3.43 3.53
C LEU A 54 8.52 -3.59 3.32
N ASN A 55 9.21 -4.29 4.21
CA ASN A 55 10.67 -4.54 4.11
C ASN A 55 11.08 -5.41 2.91
N LYS A 56 10.14 -6.11 2.26
CA LYS A 56 10.40 -6.91 1.04
C LYS A 56 10.35 -6.06 -0.24
N LEU A 57 9.86 -4.83 -0.15
CA LEU A 57 9.65 -3.99 -1.30
C LEU A 57 10.96 -3.31 -1.72
N PRO A 58 11.19 -3.10 -3.03
CA PRO A 58 12.51 -2.74 -3.56
C PRO A 58 12.87 -1.25 -3.44
N PHE A 59 12.30 -0.50 -2.49
CA PHE A 59 12.47 0.96 -2.36
C PHE A 59 12.91 1.39 -0.95
#